data_AF-A0A9P0MR45-F1
#
_entry.id   AF-A0A9P0MR45-F1
#
_cell.length_a   1.000
_cell.length_b   1.000
_cell.length_c   1.000
_cell.angle_alpha   90.00
_cell.angle_beta   90.00
_cell.angle_gamma   90.00
#
_symmetry.space_group_name_H-M   'P 1'
#
loop_
_entity.id
_entity.type
_entity.pdbx_description
1 polymer ?
#
loop_
_entity_poly.entity_id
_entity_poly.type
_entity_poly.pdbx_seq_one_letter_code
_entity_poly.pdbx_strand_id
1 'polypeptide(L)'
;MSEKSDSSERLSFRSQFAKEGVNGMLKRLEEMPSEWTIIQLTRAVDPNEYFSIRQPNYSPKLKDFFLTRFPCGTELLKKNSPVCVKLSWPEDATGDLIQSFLNIKEKLGQRKGTSAHIQKIRNEASSDVERLCREIGPMCFKEWSCLVLGKLMNKALEDEIREAVDKRIGNADISIRQRYMCYLIGEGSCHLENGDIEVALYQVFDGNESLAINVLECLIRIKETLESRLHVAARHPVLLVLDDHFDNVSWECTPLLKRHPVSRVFSLHVAHALFTSHKDHIKGGLREINENEVCYYVVNPDGNLPSVEEHIPKFFRKRFPQWIGIIGKKPTEEELIKALTESNTYVYCGHGSGSQYIASERIQRLKVKPLQMLFGCSSVALKDLGGHTEMYGDVMEFAIACRLVINLI
;
A
#
# COMPACT_ATOMS: atom_id res chain seq x y z
N MET A 1 -21.76 -28.65 6.23
CA MET A 1 -22.27 -28.10 4.95
C MET A 1 -23.22 -26.94 5.28
N SER A 2 -22.73 -25.71 5.36
CA SER A 2 -23.53 -24.46 5.26
C SER A 2 -22.69 -23.17 5.24
N GLU A 3 -21.37 -23.22 5.44
CA GLU A 3 -20.47 -22.09 5.11
C GLU A 3 -19.75 -22.30 3.77
N LYS A 4 -20.49 -22.41 2.65
CA LYS A 4 -19.86 -22.01 1.38
C LYS A 4 -19.60 -20.51 1.50
N SER A 5 -18.33 -20.16 1.65
CA SER A 5 -17.86 -18.88 2.19
C SER A 5 -18.34 -17.67 1.40
N ASP A 6 -19.07 -16.77 2.06
CA ASP A 6 -19.53 -15.44 1.59
C ASP A 6 -18.41 -14.66 0.84
N SER A 7 -17.15 -14.79 1.27
CA SER A 7 -16.00 -14.15 0.62
C SER A 7 -15.72 -14.63 -0.81
N SER A 8 -15.86 -15.93 -1.08
CA SER A 8 -15.60 -16.51 -2.42
C SER A 8 -16.68 -16.12 -3.43
N GLU A 9 -17.92 -15.97 -2.97
CA GLU A 9 -19.02 -15.49 -3.79
C GLU A 9 -18.82 -14.01 -4.15
N ARG A 10 -18.32 -13.21 -3.21
CA ARG A 10 -18.02 -11.79 -3.45
C ARG A 10 -16.87 -11.53 -4.41
N LEU A 11 -15.89 -12.42 -4.51
CA LEU A 11 -14.82 -12.31 -5.52
C LEU A 11 -15.21 -12.94 -6.87
N SER A 12 -16.35 -13.63 -6.94
CA SER A 12 -16.80 -14.26 -8.17
C SER A 12 -17.11 -13.24 -9.27
N PHE A 13 -16.66 -13.51 -10.49
CA PHE A 13 -17.09 -12.80 -11.70
C PHE A 13 -18.60 -12.95 -11.97
N ARG A 14 -19.29 -13.87 -11.28
CA ARG A 14 -20.75 -14.04 -11.37
C ARG A 14 -21.51 -13.30 -10.27
N SER A 15 -20.80 -12.65 -9.35
CA SER A 15 -21.41 -11.88 -8.25
C SER A 15 -22.27 -10.73 -8.78
N GLN A 16 -23.23 -10.30 -7.97
CA GLN A 16 -24.05 -9.12 -8.25
C GLN A 16 -23.17 -7.88 -8.50
N PHE A 17 -22.13 -7.70 -7.67
CA PHE A 17 -21.15 -6.63 -7.84
C PHE A 17 -20.46 -6.67 -9.21
N ALA A 18 -20.02 -7.84 -9.67
CA ALA A 18 -19.36 -7.95 -10.98
C ALA A 18 -20.30 -7.61 -12.14
N LYS A 19 -21.57 -8.04 -12.07
CA LYS A 19 -22.59 -7.74 -13.08
C LYS A 19 -22.92 -6.24 -13.17
N GLU A 20 -22.81 -5.52 -12.07
CA GLU A 20 -23.12 -4.09 -11.99
C GLU A 20 -21.94 -3.18 -12.38
N GLY A 21 -20.78 -3.74 -12.74
CA GLY A 21 -19.62 -3.00 -13.22
C GLY A 21 -19.18 -1.89 -12.26
N VAL A 22 -19.13 -0.65 -12.74
CA VAL A 22 -18.72 0.53 -11.96
C VAL A 22 -19.61 0.74 -10.73
N ASN A 23 -20.93 0.54 -10.85
CA ASN A 23 -21.84 0.68 -9.72
C ASN A 23 -21.57 -0.40 -8.66
N GLY A 24 -21.23 -1.61 -9.08
CA GLY A 24 -20.80 -2.67 -8.18
C GLY A 24 -19.50 -2.32 -7.46
N MET A 25 -18.53 -1.72 -8.15
CA MET A 25 -17.29 -1.21 -7.53
C MET A 25 -17.59 -0.13 -6.48
N LEU A 26 -18.46 0.83 -6.78
CA LEU A 26 -18.86 1.87 -5.84
C LEU A 26 -19.56 1.30 -4.61
N LYS A 27 -20.48 0.33 -4.79
CA LYS A 27 -21.11 -0.38 -3.66
C LYS A 27 -20.10 -1.10 -2.76
N ARG A 28 -19.04 -1.67 -3.33
CA ARG A 28 -17.96 -2.27 -2.50
C ARG A 28 -17.26 -1.23 -1.64
N LEU A 29 -16.99 -0.04 -2.19
CA LEU A 29 -16.40 1.07 -1.42
C LEU A 29 -17.35 1.58 -0.34
N GLU A 30 -18.66 1.61 -0.61
CA GLU A 30 -19.69 1.97 0.38
C GLU A 30 -19.74 1.02 1.57
N GLU A 31 -19.55 -0.28 1.32
CA GLU A 31 -19.53 -1.31 2.36
C GLU A 31 -18.25 -1.29 3.21
N MET A 32 -17.14 -0.74 2.71
CA MET A 32 -15.86 -0.66 3.43
C MET A 32 -15.86 0.40 4.55
N PRO A 33 -14.93 0.30 5.53
CA PRO A 33 -14.81 1.27 6.62
C PRO A 33 -14.56 2.69 6.11
N SER A 34 -15.22 3.67 6.73
CA SER A 34 -15.06 5.10 6.39
C SER A 34 -13.68 5.67 6.71
N GLU A 35 -12.91 4.96 7.53
CA GLU A 35 -11.54 5.25 7.90
C GLU A 35 -10.56 4.92 6.78
N TRP A 36 -10.91 3.99 5.88
CA TRP A 36 -10.00 3.59 4.80
C TRP A 36 -9.96 4.60 3.67
N THR A 37 -8.75 4.87 3.20
CA THR A 37 -8.50 5.49 1.90
C THR A 37 -7.81 4.46 1.02
N ILE A 38 -8.38 4.13 -0.14
CA ILE A 38 -7.69 3.30 -1.13
C ILE A 38 -7.02 4.22 -2.13
N ILE A 39 -5.72 4.00 -2.36
CA ILE A 39 -4.94 4.70 -3.38
C ILE A 39 -4.49 3.67 -4.39
N GLN A 40 -4.87 3.88 -5.65
CA GLN A 40 -4.47 3.04 -6.76
C GLN A 40 -3.48 3.77 -7.64
N LEU A 41 -2.33 3.14 -7.91
CA LEU A 41 -1.34 3.58 -8.88
C LEU A 41 -1.34 2.59 -10.04
N THR A 42 -1.63 3.07 -11.24
CA THR A 42 -1.70 2.22 -12.44
C THR A 42 -0.95 2.86 -13.59
N ARG A 43 -0.06 2.13 -14.24
CA ARG A 43 0.65 2.65 -15.42
C ARG A 43 -0.34 2.89 -16.56
N ALA A 44 -0.07 3.89 -17.39
CA ALA A 44 -0.74 3.99 -18.67
C ALA A 44 -0.30 2.82 -19.55
N VAL A 45 -1.24 2.26 -20.31
CA VAL A 45 -0.94 1.20 -21.27
C VAL A 45 0.02 1.74 -22.32
N ASP A 46 1.18 1.10 -22.49
CA ASP A 46 2.08 1.34 -23.63
C ASP A 46 1.82 0.26 -24.67
N PRO A 47 1.22 0.58 -25.84
CA PRO A 47 0.93 -0.40 -26.87
C PRO A 47 2.18 -1.13 -27.40
N ASN A 48 3.38 -0.55 -27.25
CA ASN A 48 4.61 -1.18 -27.73
C ASN A 48 4.97 -2.44 -26.94
N GLU A 49 4.50 -2.56 -25.70
CA GLU A 49 4.74 -3.73 -24.85
C GLU A 49 4.04 -5.00 -25.38
N TYR A 50 2.99 -4.85 -26.20
CA TYR A 50 2.36 -6.00 -26.87
C TYR A 50 3.23 -6.63 -27.96
N PHE A 51 4.15 -5.86 -28.52
CA PHE A 51 4.98 -6.29 -29.65
C PHE A 51 6.41 -6.62 -29.26
N SER A 52 6.87 -6.11 -28.12
CA SER A 52 8.26 -6.25 -27.66
C SER A 52 8.32 -6.88 -26.28
N ILE A 53 8.79 -8.12 -26.24
CA ILE A 53 9.10 -8.80 -24.99
C ILE A 53 10.31 -8.11 -24.38
N ARG A 54 10.17 -7.65 -23.13
CA ARG A 54 11.22 -6.95 -22.41
C ARG A 54 12.15 -7.96 -21.75
N GLN A 55 13.38 -7.57 -21.45
CA GLN A 55 14.23 -8.40 -20.59
C GLN A 55 13.68 -8.43 -19.16
N PRO A 56 13.67 -9.60 -18.48
CA PRO A 56 13.33 -9.71 -17.06
C PRO A 56 14.06 -8.68 -16.19
N ASN A 57 13.36 -8.08 -15.23
CA ASN A 57 13.88 -7.10 -14.27
C ASN A 57 14.42 -5.81 -14.91
N TYR A 58 13.79 -5.38 -16.01
CA TYR A 58 14.01 -4.05 -16.58
C TYR A 58 12.74 -3.22 -16.46
N SER A 59 12.87 -1.92 -16.30
CA SER A 59 11.70 -1.06 -16.32
C SER A 59 11.05 -1.03 -17.71
N PRO A 60 9.71 -1.04 -17.80
CA PRO A 60 8.99 -0.72 -19.04
C PRO A 60 9.14 0.75 -19.47
N LYS A 61 9.93 1.57 -18.75
CA LYS A 61 10.01 3.03 -18.85
C LYS A 61 8.69 3.68 -18.45
N LEU A 62 8.64 4.17 -17.22
CA LEU A 62 7.53 4.93 -16.70
C LEU A 62 7.38 6.22 -17.51
N LYS A 63 6.25 6.34 -18.21
CA LYS A 63 5.82 7.56 -18.89
C LYS A 63 4.64 8.13 -18.11
N ASP A 64 3.45 7.89 -18.61
CA ASP A 64 2.20 8.27 -17.99
C ASP A 64 1.72 7.20 -17.02
N PHE A 65 1.07 7.63 -15.95
CA PHE A 65 0.41 6.77 -14.99
C PHE A 65 -0.76 7.51 -14.34
N PHE A 66 -1.60 6.77 -13.64
CA PHE A 66 -2.82 7.28 -13.01
C PHE A 66 -2.74 7.09 -11.51
N LEU A 67 -3.03 8.17 -10.79
CA LEU A 67 -3.24 8.17 -9.34
C LEU A 67 -4.74 8.29 -9.09
N THR A 68 -5.33 7.23 -8.55
CA THR A 68 -6.76 7.22 -8.18
C THR A 68 -6.93 7.10 -6.67
N ARG A 69 -7.61 8.07 -6.08
CA ARG A 69 -8.03 8.07 -4.68
C ARG A 69 -9.50 7.67 -4.59
N PHE A 70 -9.77 6.63 -3.79
CA PHE A 70 -11.12 6.19 -3.47
C PHE A 70 -11.42 6.45 -1.98
N PRO A 71 -12.42 7.30 -1.68
CA PRO A 71 -12.99 7.35 -0.33
C PRO A 71 -13.83 6.08 -0.08
N CYS A 72 -13.82 5.59 1.15
CA CYS A 72 -14.64 4.45 1.58
C CYS A 72 -15.77 4.90 2.52
N GLY A 73 -16.82 4.09 2.62
CA GLY A 73 -17.96 4.32 3.50
C GLY A 73 -19.09 5.12 2.87
N THR A 74 -20.32 4.71 3.18
CA THR A 74 -21.56 5.22 2.56
C THR A 74 -21.71 6.75 2.62
N GLU A 75 -21.52 7.36 3.79
CA GLU A 75 -21.72 8.80 3.97
C GLU A 75 -20.66 9.66 3.25
N LEU A 76 -19.45 9.12 3.10
CA LEU A 76 -18.38 9.80 2.37
C LEU A 76 -18.61 9.73 0.87
N LEU A 77 -19.08 8.60 0.34
CA LEU A 77 -19.34 8.45 -1.09
C LEU A 77 -20.56 9.23 -1.58
N LYS A 78 -21.51 9.54 -0.68
CA LYS A 78 -22.60 10.50 -0.98
C LYS A 78 -22.09 11.94 -1.15
N LYS A 79 -21.00 12.29 -0.46
CA LYS A 79 -20.46 13.65 -0.39
C LYS A 79 -19.23 13.85 -1.27
N ASN A 80 -18.53 12.78 -1.65
CA ASN A 80 -17.25 12.78 -2.33
C ASN A 80 -17.25 11.71 -3.42
N SER A 81 -16.70 12.02 -4.58
CA SER A 81 -16.46 11.04 -5.64
C SER A 81 -15.00 10.56 -5.64
N PRO A 82 -14.71 9.35 -6.15
CA PRO A 82 -13.34 8.97 -6.49
C PRO A 82 -12.65 10.01 -7.38
N VAL A 83 -11.38 10.29 -7.10
CA VAL A 83 -10.57 11.28 -7.82
C VAL A 83 -9.46 10.53 -8.53
N CYS A 84 -9.45 10.60 -9.87
CA CYS A 84 -8.37 10.07 -10.70
C CYS A 84 -7.67 11.24 -11.40
N VAL A 85 -6.36 11.31 -11.30
CA VAL A 85 -5.50 12.26 -12.01
C VAL A 85 -4.49 11.50 -12.85
N LYS A 86 -4.22 12.02 -14.05
CA LYS A 86 -3.15 11.54 -14.92
C LYS A 86 -1.86 12.27 -14.54
N LEU A 87 -0.79 11.52 -14.37
CA LEU A 87 0.54 12.01 -14.05
C LEU A 87 1.51 11.53 -15.11
N SER A 88 2.61 12.27 -15.27
CA SER A 88 3.68 11.94 -16.21
C SER A 88 5.01 12.00 -15.48
N TRP A 89 5.83 10.97 -15.65
CA TRP A 89 7.22 11.00 -15.20
C TRP A 89 7.98 12.12 -15.92
N PRO A 90 8.81 12.91 -15.23
CA PRO A 90 9.52 14.02 -15.87
C PRO A 90 10.43 13.55 -17.01
N GLU A 91 10.34 14.20 -18.18
CA GLU A 91 11.17 13.85 -19.34
C GLU A 91 12.67 14.15 -19.11
N ASP A 92 12.95 15.14 -18.27
CA ASP A 92 14.28 15.57 -17.85
C ASP A 92 14.84 14.77 -16.66
N ALA A 93 14.06 13.80 -16.14
CA ALA A 93 14.54 12.94 -15.07
C ALA A 93 15.80 12.17 -15.52
N THR A 94 16.83 12.19 -14.67
CA THR A 94 18.11 11.51 -14.93
C THR A 94 18.00 9.99 -15.04
N GLY A 95 16.85 9.43 -14.65
CA GLY A 95 16.58 8.01 -14.76
C GLY A 95 15.10 7.70 -14.58
N ASP A 96 14.79 6.43 -14.80
CA ASP A 96 13.48 5.86 -14.57
C ASP A 96 13.33 5.41 -13.11
N LEU A 97 12.23 5.78 -12.46
CA LEU A 97 11.97 5.45 -11.05
C LEU A 97 12.09 3.94 -10.77
N ILE A 98 11.40 3.13 -11.57
CA ILE A 98 11.32 1.68 -11.38
C ILE A 98 12.70 1.07 -11.58
N GLN A 99 13.42 1.47 -12.62
CA GLN A 99 14.78 0.99 -12.89
C GLN A 99 15.74 1.36 -11.77
N SER A 100 15.63 2.56 -11.19
CA SER A 100 16.47 2.96 -10.06
C SER A 100 16.23 2.07 -8.84
N PHE A 101 14.98 1.72 -8.52
CA PHE A 101 14.67 0.77 -7.44
C PHE A 101 15.14 -0.66 -7.74
N LEU A 102 15.05 -1.12 -9.00
CA LEU A 102 15.60 -2.41 -9.41
C LEU A 102 17.13 -2.46 -9.25
N ASN A 103 17.84 -1.39 -9.62
CA ASN A 103 19.29 -1.28 -9.44
C ASN A 103 19.67 -1.27 -7.95
N ILE A 104 18.90 -0.59 -7.11
CA ILE A 104 19.08 -0.62 -5.64
C ILE A 104 18.90 -2.04 -5.10
N LYS A 105 17.86 -2.75 -5.53
CA LYS A 105 17.60 -4.15 -5.14
C LYS A 105 18.78 -5.05 -5.49
N GLU A 106 19.38 -4.86 -6.67
CA GLU A 106 20.60 -5.57 -7.07
C GLU A 106 21.79 -5.23 -6.16
N LYS A 107 22.03 -3.94 -5.88
CA LYS A 107 23.09 -3.49 -4.95
C LYS A 107 22.93 -4.11 -3.56
N LEU A 108 21.72 -4.12 -3.00
CA LEU A 108 21.42 -4.72 -1.69
C LEU A 108 21.63 -6.24 -1.68
N GLY A 109 21.34 -6.89 -2.81
CA GLY A 109 21.55 -8.32 -3.04
C GLY A 109 23.01 -8.73 -3.22
N GLN A 110 23.94 -7.80 -3.38
CA GLN A 110 25.36 -8.10 -3.61
C GLN A 110 25.98 -8.87 -2.43
N ARG A 111 26.68 -9.95 -2.75
CA ARG A 111 27.41 -10.80 -1.79
C ARG A 111 28.88 -11.02 -2.15
N LYS A 112 29.35 -10.51 -3.30
CA LYS A 112 30.73 -10.67 -3.76
C LYS A 112 31.60 -9.51 -3.26
N GLY A 113 32.85 -9.83 -2.88
CA GLY A 113 33.87 -8.87 -2.47
C GLY A 113 34.16 -8.88 -0.96
N THR A 114 35.01 -7.95 -0.52
CA THR A 114 35.34 -7.80 0.91
C THR A 114 34.15 -7.25 1.69
N SER A 115 34.10 -7.52 3.00
CA SER A 115 33.04 -6.99 3.88
C SER A 115 32.92 -5.45 3.79
N ALA A 116 34.06 -4.75 3.75
CA ALA A 116 34.08 -3.29 3.59
C ALA A 116 33.48 -2.82 2.26
N HIS A 117 33.75 -3.54 1.16
CA HIS A 117 33.17 -3.24 -0.14
C HIS A 117 31.64 -3.47 -0.16
N ILE A 118 31.18 -4.59 0.38
CA ILE A 118 29.75 -4.91 0.49
C ILE A 118 29.03 -3.86 1.35
N GLN A 119 29.61 -3.47 2.49
CA GLN A 119 29.03 -2.45 3.35
C GLN A 119 28.95 -1.09 2.64
N LYS A 120 29.99 -0.71 1.87
CA LYS A 120 29.99 0.51 1.08
C LYS A 120 28.83 0.53 0.08
N ILE A 121 28.68 -0.54 -0.72
CA ILE A 121 27.59 -0.66 -1.71
C ILE A 121 26.21 -0.57 -1.03
N ARG A 122 26.04 -1.23 0.12
CA ARG A 122 24.77 -1.19 0.87
C ARG A 122 24.46 0.19 1.44
N ASN A 123 25.49 0.91 1.92
CA ASN A 123 25.31 2.28 2.40
C ASN A 123 24.93 3.22 1.25
N GLU A 124 25.54 3.07 0.08
CA GLU A 124 25.16 3.80 -1.14
C GLU A 124 23.71 3.49 -1.53
N ALA A 125 23.32 2.22 -1.57
CA ALA A 125 21.95 1.81 -1.86
C ALA A 125 20.94 2.38 -0.84
N SER A 126 21.27 2.38 0.45
CA SER A 126 20.43 3.00 1.49
C SER A 126 20.25 4.50 1.25
N SER A 127 21.33 5.18 0.87
CA SER A 127 21.30 6.62 0.57
C SER A 127 20.48 6.91 -0.69
N ASP A 128 20.60 6.05 -1.71
CA ASP A 128 19.80 6.12 -2.94
C ASP A 128 18.30 5.94 -2.65
N VAL A 129 17.91 4.96 -1.80
CA VAL A 129 16.51 4.77 -1.37
C VAL A 129 15.98 6.00 -0.67
N GLU A 130 16.71 6.53 0.31
CA GLU A 130 16.28 7.71 1.05
C GLU A 130 16.07 8.92 0.15
N ARG A 131 16.99 9.14 -0.79
CA ARG A 131 16.91 10.22 -1.77
C ARG A 131 15.70 10.06 -2.68
N LEU A 132 15.55 8.90 -3.33
CA LEU A 132 14.41 8.63 -4.21
C LEU A 132 13.07 8.74 -3.49
N CYS A 133 12.96 8.21 -2.26
CA CYS A 133 11.73 8.32 -1.47
C CYS A 133 11.35 9.78 -1.15
N ARG A 134 12.33 10.68 -0.98
CA ARG A 134 12.09 12.11 -0.80
C ARG A 134 11.68 12.79 -2.10
N GLU A 135 12.24 12.36 -3.22
CA GLU A 135 11.97 12.90 -4.55
C GLU A 135 10.61 12.46 -5.12
N ILE A 136 10.07 11.29 -4.72
CA ILE A 136 8.79 10.77 -5.24
C ILE A 136 7.65 11.80 -5.11
N GLY A 137 7.47 12.44 -3.96
CA GLY A 137 6.41 13.46 -3.80
C GLY A 137 6.55 14.59 -4.84
N PRO A 138 7.59 15.43 -4.76
CA PRO A 138 7.75 16.59 -5.63
C PRO A 138 7.97 16.25 -7.10
N MET A 139 8.58 15.10 -7.46
CA MET A 139 8.83 14.74 -8.86
C MET A 139 7.71 13.92 -9.50
N CYS A 140 7.17 12.94 -8.76
CA CYS A 140 6.19 11.98 -9.27
C CYS A 140 4.76 12.51 -9.14
N PHE A 141 4.40 13.00 -7.96
CA PHE A 141 3.03 13.43 -7.68
C PHE A 141 2.81 14.94 -7.82
N LYS A 142 3.87 15.74 -7.63
CA LYS A 142 3.85 17.21 -7.75
C LYS A 142 2.70 17.80 -6.93
N GLU A 143 1.81 18.56 -7.56
CA GLU A 143 0.64 19.19 -6.97
C GLU A 143 -0.40 18.20 -6.41
N TRP A 144 -0.34 16.94 -6.86
CA TRP A 144 -1.23 15.88 -6.43
C TRP A 144 -0.67 15.03 -5.29
N SER A 145 0.46 15.41 -4.69
CA SER A 145 1.04 14.73 -3.51
C SER A 145 0.04 14.59 -2.35
N CYS A 146 -0.88 15.56 -2.19
CA CYS A 146 -1.93 15.53 -1.18
C CYS A 146 -2.91 14.36 -1.35
N LEU A 147 -3.10 13.84 -2.57
CA LEU A 147 -4.08 12.78 -2.86
C LEU A 147 -3.67 11.42 -2.26
N VAL A 148 -2.39 11.23 -1.95
CA VAL A 148 -1.84 9.98 -1.41
C VAL A 148 -2.09 9.84 0.10
N LEU A 149 -2.45 10.93 0.79
CA LEU A 149 -2.57 10.98 2.24
C LEU A 149 -3.86 10.32 2.76
N GLY A 150 -3.79 9.63 3.90
CA GLY A 150 -4.98 9.16 4.61
C GLY A 150 -5.88 10.30 5.08
N LYS A 151 -7.13 9.99 5.46
CA LYS A 151 -8.04 10.97 6.05
C LYS A 151 -7.51 11.46 7.40
N LEU A 152 -7.67 12.76 7.71
CA LEU A 152 -7.36 13.30 9.03
C LEU A 152 -8.20 12.63 10.12
N MET A 153 -7.56 12.24 11.23
CA MET A 153 -8.28 11.71 12.40
C MET A 153 -8.88 12.82 13.27
N ASN A 154 -8.25 14.00 13.28
CA ASN A 154 -8.74 15.14 14.05
C ASN A 154 -9.88 15.82 13.28
N LYS A 155 -11.12 15.56 13.73
CA LYS A 155 -12.32 16.09 13.09
C LYS A 155 -12.44 17.61 13.16
N ALA A 156 -12.03 18.22 14.27
CA ALA A 156 -12.05 19.67 14.41
C ALA A 156 -11.09 20.37 13.43
N LEU A 157 -9.91 19.78 13.20
CA LEU A 157 -8.96 20.29 12.21
C LEU A 157 -9.49 20.11 10.77
N GLU A 158 -10.10 18.96 10.47
CA GLU A 158 -10.76 18.72 9.18
C GLU A 158 -11.87 19.77 8.93
N ASP A 159 -12.71 20.04 9.93
CA ASP A 159 -13.84 20.97 9.81
C ASP A 159 -13.35 22.43 9.71
N GLU A 160 -12.34 22.84 10.48
CA GLU A 160 -11.71 24.16 10.40
C GLU A 160 -11.22 24.49 8.97
N ILE A 161 -10.58 23.52 8.32
CA ILE A 161 -10.07 23.67 6.94
C ILE A 161 -11.24 23.76 5.95
N ARG A 162 -12.23 22.87 6.07
CA ARG A 162 -13.35 22.80 5.14
C ARG A 162 -14.26 24.03 5.22
N GLU A 163 -14.54 24.51 6.42
CA GLU A 163 -15.31 25.76 6.62
C GLU A 163 -14.58 26.96 6.03
N ALA A 164 -13.25 27.04 6.18
CA ALA A 164 -12.46 28.12 5.59
C ALA A 164 -12.52 28.09 4.06
N VAL A 165 -12.43 26.90 3.45
CA VAL A 165 -12.56 26.70 2.00
C VAL A 165 -13.98 27.03 1.52
N ASP A 166 -15.01 26.50 2.18
CA ASP A 166 -16.41 26.73 1.82
C ASP A 166 -16.81 28.20 1.90
N LYS A 167 -16.29 28.93 2.89
CA LYS A 167 -16.51 30.38 3.00
C LYS A 167 -15.99 31.15 1.78
N ARG A 168 -14.94 30.65 1.12
CA ARG A 168 -14.34 31.28 -0.07
C ARG A 168 -15.00 30.85 -1.36
N ILE A 169 -15.44 29.60 -1.43
CA ILE A 169 -16.26 29.10 -2.53
C ILE A 169 -17.63 29.80 -2.55
N GLY A 170 -18.24 30.00 -1.37
CA GLY A 170 -19.54 30.64 -1.22
C GLY A 170 -20.63 29.93 -2.03
N ASN A 171 -21.40 30.70 -2.80
CA ASN A 171 -22.48 30.20 -3.65
C ASN A 171 -22.04 29.92 -5.10
N ALA A 172 -20.72 29.81 -5.35
CA ALA A 172 -20.24 29.48 -6.69
C ALA A 172 -20.76 28.10 -7.13
N ASP A 173 -21.21 28.02 -8.39
CA ASP A 173 -21.65 26.77 -8.99
C ASP A 173 -20.42 25.92 -9.33
N ILE A 174 -20.11 24.95 -8.46
CA ILE A 174 -18.98 24.05 -8.61
C ILE A 174 -19.44 22.62 -8.37
N SER A 175 -18.78 21.68 -9.05
CA SER A 175 -19.04 20.27 -8.85
C SER A 175 -18.61 19.79 -7.45
N ILE A 176 -19.25 18.71 -6.99
CA ILE A 176 -18.86 17.98 -5.77
C ILE A 176 -17.36 17.61 -5.82
N ARG A 177 -16.87 17.22 -7.00
CA ARG A 177 -15.47 16.86 -7.21
C ARG A 177 -14.53 18.04 -7.00
N GLN A 178 -14.82 19.20 -7.58
CA GLN A 178 -13.98 20.40 -7.43
C GLN A 178 -13.87 20.81 -5.97
N ARG A 179 -15.01 20.85 -5.26
CA ARG A 179 -15.05 21.15 -3.82
C ARG A 179 -14.22 20.15 -3.01
N TYR A 180 -14.38 18.87 -3.28
CA TYR A 180 -13.62 17.81 -2.60
C TYR A 180 -12.12 17.94 -2.84
N MET A 181 -11.69 18.28 -4.07
CA MET A 181 -10.28 18.50 -4.38
C MET A 181 -9.70 19.69 -3.61
N CYS A 182 -10.44 20.81 -3.46
CA CYS A 182 -9.99 21.93 -2.62
C CYS A 182 -9.78 21.52 -1.15
N TYR A 183 -10.65 20.68 -0.60
CA TYR A 183 -10.46 20.14 0.75
C TYR A 183 -9.19 19.31 0.85
N LEU A 184 -8.95 18.40 -0.11
CA LEU A 184 -7.76 17.54 -0.10
C LEU A 184 -6.46 18.37 -0.21
N ILE A 185 -6.45 19.41 -1.05
CA ILE A 185 -5.30 20.31 -1.18
C ILE A 185 -5.08 21.06 0.15
N GLY A 186 -6.14 21.59 0.77
CA GLY A 186 -6.03 22.27 2.07
C GLY A 186 -5.52 21.34 3.18
N GLU A 187 -6.10 20.14 3.28
CA GLU A 187 -5.72 19.10 4.26
C GLU A 187 -4.29 18.59 4.04
N GLY A 188 -3.75 18.67 2.82
CA GLY A 188 -2.40 18.22 2.46
C GLY A 188 -1.40 19.34 2.17
N SER A 189 -1.77 20.60 2.43
CA SER A 189 -1.04 21.78 1.96
C SER A 189 0.38 21.91 2.51
N CYS A 190 0.66 21.32 3.69
CA CYS A 190 2.00 21.27 4.27
C CYS A 190 3.01 20.42 3.47
N HIS A 191 2.55 19.65 2.47
CA HIS A 191 3.38 18.83 1.60
C HIS A 191 3.52 19.38 0.18
N LEU A 192 2.96 20.57 -0.08
CA LEU A 192 2.92 21.20 -1.39
C LEU A 192 3.64 22.53 -1.35
N GLU A 193 4.36 22.89 -2.41
CA GLU A 193 4.86 24.26 -2.58
C GLU A 193 3.71 25.20 -2.96
N ASN A 194 3.90 26.52 -2.79
CA ASN A 194 2.83 27.48 -3.12
C ASN A 194 2.49 27.45 -4.62
N GLY A 195 3.49 27.24 -5.47
CA GLY A 195 3.30 27.04 -6.91
C GLY A 195 2.54 25.76 -7.25
N ASP A 196 2.73 24.69 -6.47
CA ASP A 196 1.97 23.45 -6.64
C ASP A 196 0.47 23.67 -6.35
N ILE A 197 0.17 24.40 -5.26
CA ILE A 197 -1.23 24.74 -4.90
C ILE A 197 -1.87 25.59 -5.99
N GLU A 198 -1.14 26.56 -6.53
CA GLU A 198 -1.59 27.40 -7.63
C GLU A 198 -1.93 26.56 -8.88
N VAL A 199 -1.00 25.71 -9.33
CA VAL A 199 -1.20 24.83 -10.48
C VAL A 199 -2.40 23.89 -10.27
N ALA A 200 -2.52 23.26 -9.09
CA ALA A 200 -3.65 22.40 -8.78
C ALA A 200 -4.98 23.14 -8.87
N LEU A 201 -5.06 24.38 -8.37
CA LEU A 201 -6.31 25.14 -8.38
C LEU A 201 -6.71 25.61 -9.79
N TYR A 202 -5.76 25.98 -10.64
CA TYR A 202 -6.04 26.26 -12.05
C TYR A 202 -6.55 25.00 -12.78
N GLN A 203 -6.03 23.82 -12.47
CA GLN A 203 -6.54 22.56 -13.02
C GLN A 203 -7.94 22.20 -12.47
N VAL A 204 -8.22 22.49 -11.20
CA VAL A 204 -9.54 22.23 -10.58
C VAL A 204 -10.61 23.16 -11.13
N PHE A 205 -10.30 24.45 -11.26
CA PHE A 205 -11.22 25.49 -11.72
C PHE A 205 -10.91 25.92 -13.15
N ASP A 206 -10.70 24.95 -14.05
CA ASP A 206 -10.50 25.22 -15.46
C ASP A 206 -11.63 26.11 -16.01
N GLY A 207 -11.24 27.27 -16.56
CA GLY A 207 -12.17 28.31 -17.03
C GLY A 207 -12.73 29.28 -15.97
N ASN A 208 -12.32 29.21 -14.70
CA ASN A 208 -12.73 30.15 -13.63
C ASN A 208 -11.55 30.61 -12.76
N GLU A 209 -10.67 31.42 -13.35
CA GLU A 209 -9.44 31.93 -12.72
C GLU A 209 -9.72 32.78 -11.47
N SER A 210 -10.80 33.58 -11.47
CA SER A 210 -11.14 34.42 -10.32
C SER A 210 -11.44 33.58 -9.07
N LEU A 211 -12.16 32.47 -9.23
CA LEU A 211 -12.41 31.54 -8.13
C LEU A 211 -11.13 30.81 -7.70
N ALA A 212 -10.28 30.42 -8.65
CA ALA A 212 -9.00 29.79 -8.36
C ALA A 212 -8.12 30.69 -7.48
N ILE A 213 -7.98 31.97 -7.82
CA ILE A 213 -7.20 32.95 -7.04
C ILE A 213 -7.80 33.14 -5.63
N ASN A 214 -9.13 33.29 -5.53
CA ASN A 214 -9.81 33.46 -4.25
C ASN A 214 -9.59 32.26 -3.29
N VAL A 215 -9.59 31.05 -3.83
CA VAL A 215 -9.32 29.82 -3.05
C VAL A 215 -7.82 29.68 -2.77
N LEU A 216 -6.94 30.07 -3.70
CA LEU A 216 -5.48 30.03 -3.54
C LEU A 216 -5.01 30.82 -2.34
N GLU A 217 -5.44 32.08 -2.21
CA GLU A 217 -5.11 32.92 -1.04
C GLU A 217 -5.51 32.26 0.28
N CYS A 218 -6.66 31.56 0.28
CA CYS A 218 -7.13 30.83 1.45
C CYS A 218 -6.27 29.61 1.75
N LEU A 219 -5.92 28.80 0.75
CA LEU A 219 -5.11 27.61 0.95
C LEU A 219 -3.67 27.95 1.36
N ILE A 220 -3.08 29.03 0.83
CA ILE A 220 -1.79 29.54 1.28
C ILE A 220 -1.87 29.95 2.75
N ARG A 221 -2.91 30.70 3.15
CA ARG A 221 -3.11 31.07 4.55
C ARG A 221 -3.30 29.85 5.47
N ILE A 222 -4.04 28.84 5.01
CA ILE A 222 -4.21 27.57 5.74
C ILE A 222 -2.86 26.88 5.90
N LYS A 223 -2.05 26.80 4.84
CA LYS A 223 -0.69 26.26 4.89
C LYS A 223 0.12 26.99 5.96
N GLU A 224 0.27 28.31 5.85
CA GLU A 224 1.08 29.13 6.78
C GLU A 224 0.60 29.03 8.24
N THR A 225 -0.72 29.02 8.45
CA THR A 225 -1.29 29.03 9.81
C THR A 225 -1.27 27.63 10.45
N LEU A 226 -1.47 26.58 9.65
CA LEU A 226 -1.69 25.20 10.13
C LEU A 226 -0.53 24.25 9.81
N GLU A 227 0.56 24.71 9.20
CA GLU A 227 1.69 23.89 8.74
C GLU A 227 2.15 22.88 9.80
N SER A 228 2.50 23.38 10.99
CA SER A 228 3.00 22.56 12.10
C SER A 228 1.97 21.53 12.57
N ARG A 229 0.68 21.93 12.66
CA ARG A 229 -0.43 21.07 13.05
C ARG A 229 -0.66 19.97 12.01
N LEU A 230 -0.60 20.30 10.72
CA LEU A 230 -0.81 19.37 9.62
C LEU A 230 0.35 18.38 9.47
N HIS A 231 1.60 18.81 9.66
CA HIS A 231 2.79 17.95 9.54
C HIS A 231 2.84 16.84 10.62
N VAL A 232 2.20 17.05 11.78
CA VAL A 232 2.13 16.06 12.87
C VAL A 232 0.75 15.41 13.00
N ALA A 233 -0.22 15.79 12.15
CA ALA A 233 -1.58 15.30 12.24
C ALA A 233 -1.63 13.78 11.97
N ALA A 234 -2.27 13.05 12.88
CA ALA A 234 -2.55 11.63 12.66
C ALA A 234 -3.58 11.44 11.54
N ARG A 235 -3.34 10.43 10.71
CA ARG A 235 -4.20 10.06 9.58
C ARG A 235 -4.62 8.60 9.69
N HIS A 236 -5.83 8.32 9.24
CA HIS A 236 -6.35 6.97 9.11
C HIS A 236 -5.60 6.16 8.03
N PRO A 237 -5.73 4.81 8.03
CA PRO A 237 -4.95 3.95 7.16
C PRO A 237 -5.15 4.18 5.66
N VAL A 238 -4.07 4.00 4.91
CA VAL A 238 -4.07 3.97 3.43
C VAL A 238 -3.84 2.54 2.94
N LEU A 239 -4.69 2.08 2.01
CA LEU A 239 -4.49 0.83 1.29
C LEU A 239 -4.01 1.13 -0.13
N LEU A 240 -2.81 0.68 -0.46
CA LEU A 240 -2.22 0.82 -1.79
C LEU A 240 -2.63 -0.34 -2.69
N VAL A 241 -3.20 -0.03 -3.85
CA VAL A 241 -3.39 -0.96 -4.97
C VAL A 241 -2.37 -0.57 -6.04
N LEU A 242 -1.38 -1.42 -6.26
CA LEU A 242 -0.24 -1.11 -7.12
C LEU A 242 -0.27 -1.97 -8.37
N ASP A 243 0.06 -1.34 -9.49
CA ASP A 243 0.57 -2.02 -10.69
C ASP A 243 1.82 -2.86 -10.34
N ASP A 244 1.99 -4.00 -10.99
CA ASP A 244 3.07 -4.95 -10.74
C ASP A 244 4.46 -4.29 -10.75
N HIS A 245 4.72 -3.36 -11.68
CA HIS A 245 6.02 -2.67 -11.74
C HIS A 245 6.21 -1.69 -10.59
N PHE A 246 5.13 -1.04 -10.14
CA PHE A 246 5.16 -0.14 -8.99
C PHE A 246 5.36 -0.88 -7.66
N ASP A 247 5.14 -2.19 -7.61
CA ASP A 247 5.41 -2.98 -6.41
C ASP A 247 6.90 -2.96 -6.01
N ASN A 248 7.81 -2.72 -6.97
CA ASN A 248 9.24 -2.61 -6.69
C ASN A 248 9.64 -1.30 -5.97
N VAL A 249 8.74 -0.32 -5.86
CA VAL A 249 9.00 0.98 -5.24
C VAL A 249 8.57 0.96 -3.77
N SER A 250 9.38 1.51 -2.87
CA SER A 250 9.09 1.58 -1.43
C SER A 250 8.20 2.77 -1.06
N TRP A 251 6.96 2.80 -1.57
CA TRP A 251 5.99 3.90 -1.36
C TRP A 251 5.77 4.25 0.11
N GLU A 252 5.75 3.25 0.98
CA GLU A 252 5.56 3.36 2.43
C GLU A 252 6.69 4.15 3.10
N CYS A 253 7.88 4.19 2.50
CA CYS A 253 9.04 4.92 3.02
C CYS A 253 9.06 6.41 2.62
N THR A 254 8.13 6.85 1.77
CA THR A 254 8.04 8.26 1.36
C THR A 254 7.70 9.17 2.55
N PRO A 255 8.16 10.44 2.58
CA PRO A 255 7.79 11.39 3.62
C PRO A 255 6.28 11.58 3.81
N LEU A 256 5.50 11.35 2.75
CA LEU A 256 4.04 11.42 2.73
C LEU A 256 3.38 10.29 3.55
N LEU A 257 3.98 9.10 3.56
CA LEU A 257 3.34 7.88 4.08
C LEU A 257 4.04 7.28 5.30
N LYS A 258 5.35 7.50 5.49
CA LYS A 258 6.17 6.82 6.50
C LYS A 258 5.74 7.00 7.95
N ARG A 259 4.88 7.99 8.24
CA ARG A 259 4.35 8.28 9.59
C ARG A 259 2.93 7.77 9.80
N HIS A 260 2.33 7.13 8.80
CA HIS A 260 0.94 6.73 8.81
C HIS A 260 0.79 5.22 8.56
N PRO A 261 -0.31 4.60 9.00
CA PRO A 261 -0.57 3.20 8.70
C PRO A 261 -0.79 3.02 7.20
N VAL A 262 0.04 2.20 6.56
CA VAL A 262 -0.07 1.87 5.13
C VAL A 262 0.01 0.37 4.94
N SER A 263 -0.76 -0.17 4.01
CA SER A 263 -0.68 -1.57 3.60
C SER A 263 -0.94 -1.70 2.10
N ARG A 264 -0.41 -2.76 1.47
CA ARG A 264 -0.71 -3.09 0.08
C ARG A 264 -1.83 -4.12 0.01
N VAL A 265 -2.67 -4.00 -1.01
CA VAL A 265 -3.71 -4.97 -1.35
C VAL A 265 -3.71 -5.15 -2.87
N PHE A 266 -3.84 -6.40 -3.33
CA PHE A 266 -3.76 -6.72 -4.76
C PHE A 266 -4.87 -6.08 -5.60
N SER A 267 -6.03 -5.83 -4.99
CA SER A 267 -7.11 -5.09 -5.64
C SER A 267 -8.14 -4.59 -4.62
N LEU A 268 -8.96 -3.64 -5.05
CA LEU A 268 -10.17 -3.19 -4.33
C LEU A 268 -11.11 -4.36 -4.02
N HIS A 269 -11.24 -5.32 -4.95
CA HIS A 269 -12.08 -6.50 -4.78
C HIS A 269 -11.59 -7.39 -3.63
N VAL A 270 -10.27 -7.63 -3.60
CA VAL A 270 -9.62 -8.36 -2.51
C VAL A 270 -9.82 -7.60 -1.21
N ALA A 271 -9.54 -6.30 -1.16
CA ALA A 271 -9.76 -5.48 0.04
C ALA A 271 -11.19 -5.60 0.60
N HIS A 272 -12.21 -5.60 -0.26
CA HIS A 272 -13.62 -5.77 0.12
C HIS A 272 -13.89 -7.15 0.71
N ALA A 273 -13.38 -8.20 0.06
CA ALA A 273 -13.54 -9.57 0.53
C ALA A 273 -12.82 -9.80 1.87
N LEU A 274 -11.64 -9.21 2.05
CA LEU A 274 -10.89 -9.23 3.31
C LEU A 274 -11.65 -8.51 4.41
N PHE A 275 -12.11 -7.28 4.13
CA PHE A 275 -12.92 -6.52 5.07
C PHE A 275 -14.16 -7.30 5.50
N THR A 276 -14.96 -7.79 4.55
CA THR A 276 -16.17 -8.58 4.84
C THR A 276 -15.86 -9.75 5.77
N SER A 277 -14.77 -10.46 5.51
CA SER A 277 -14.37 -11.64 6.26
C SER A 277 -13.89 -11.34 7.69
N HIS A 278 -13.57 -10.08 7.98
CA HIS A 278 -12.91 -9.66 9.21
C HIS A 278 -13.54 -8.43 9.88
N LYS A 279 -14.67 -7.92 9.38
CA LYS A 279 -15.29 -6.68 9.84
C LYS A 279 -15.52 -6.64 11.35
N ASP A 280 -15.86 -7.79 11.95
CA ASP A 280 -16.10 -7.90 13.40
C ASP A 280 -14.84 -7.69 14.25
N HIS A 281 -13.66 -7.78 13.63
CA HIS A 281 -12.34 -7.58 14.25
C HIS A 281 -11.67 -6.29 13.78
N ILE A 282 -12.35 -5.44 13.01
CA ILE A 282 -11.79 -4.18 12.52
C ILE A 282 -12.42 -3.02 13.30
N LYS A 283 -11.58 -2.25 14.00
CA LYS A 283 -11.97 -1.04 14.73
C LYS A 283 -11.10 0.14 14.34
N GLY A 284 -11.70 1.30 14.06
CA GLY A 284 -10.97 2.49 13.62
C GLY A 284 -10.17 2.28 12.33
N GLY A 285 -10.61 1.38 11.45
CA GLY A 285 -9.91 0.99 10.24
C GLY A 285 -8.73 0.02 10.44
N LEU A 286 -8.46 -0.46 11.66
CA LEU A 286 -7.37 -1.39 11.95
C LEU A 286 -7.92 -2.74 12.44
N ARG A 287 -7.28 -3.84 12.02
CA ARG A 287 -7.61 -5.18 12.52
C ARG A 287 -6.98 -5.38 13.90
N GLU A 288 -7.80 -5.66 14.90
CA GLU A 288 -7.36 -6.05 16.23
C GLU A 288 -6.87 -7.51 16.23
N ILE A 289 -5.83 -7.77 17.03
CA ILE A 289 -5.26 -9.11 17.23
C ILE A 289 -5.22 -9.35 18.73
N ASN A 290 -5.76 -10.48 19.19
CA ASN A 290 -5.77 -10.82 20.59
C ASN A 290 -4.46 -11.52 20.98
N GLU A 291 -3.73 -10.92 21.92
CA GLU A 291 -2.43 -11.42 22.39
C GLU A 291 -2.49 -12.78 23.10
N ASN A 292 -3.66 -13.18 23.58
CA ASN A 292 -3.87 -14.43 24.32
C ASN A 292 -4.13 -15.64 23.41
N GLU A 293 -4.20 -15.44 22.11
CA GLU A 293 -4.48 -16.51 21.16
C GLU A 293 -3.25 -17.38 20.89
N VAL A 294 -3.50 -18.63 20.46
CA VAL A 294 -2.44 -19.56 20.06
C VAL A 294 -1.84 -19.07 18.74
N CYS A 295 -0.54 -18.81 18.77
CA CYS A 295 0.24 -18.41 17.62
C CYS A 295 1.39 -19.39 17.41
N TYR A 296 1.87 -19.45 16.18
CA TYR A 296 2.93 -20.34 15.76
C TYR A 296 4.14 -19.54 15.27
N TYR A 297 5.34 -20.05 15.52
CA TYR A 297 6.55 -19.51 14.94
C TYR A 297 7.50 -20.60 14.43
N VAL A 298 8.11 -20.36 13.27
CA VAL A 298 9.15 -21.20 12.66
C VAL A 298 10.43 -20.36 12.57
N VAL A 299 11.50 -20.83 13.19
CA VAL A 299 12.77 -20.09 13.30
C VAL A 299 13.93 -20.96 12.85
N ASN A 300 14.73 -20.41 11.92
CA ASN A 300 15.93 -21.05 11.36
C ASN A 300 15.70 -22.50 10.89
N PRO A 301 14.70 -22.75 10.02
CA PRO A 301 14.40 -24.12 9.57
C PRO A 301 15.56 -24.82 8.84
N ASP A 302 16.46 -24.06 8.21
CA ASP A 302 17.64 -24.59 7.52
C ASP A 302 18.90 -24.71 8.41
N GLY A 303 18.83 -24.28 9.68
CA GLY A 303 19.94 -24.40 10.63
C GLY A 303 21.15 -23.49 10.34
N ASN A 304 21.01 -22.48 9.47
CA ASN A 304 22.12 -21.63 9.01
C ASN A 304 22.05 -20.16 9.47
N LEU A 305 21.10 -19.82 10.35
CA LEU A 305 20.95 -18.51 10.99
C LEU A 305 21.15 -18.59 12.52
N PRO A 306 22.37 -18.86 13.02
CA PRO A 306 22.62 -19.15 14.43
C PRO A 306 22.24 -17.99 15.37
N SER A 307 22.46 -16.75 14.96
CA SER A 307 22.07 -15.56 15.74
C SER A 307 20.54 -15.46 15.90
N VAL A 308 19.79 -15.75 14.82
CA VAL A 308 18.32 -15.73 14.85
C VAL A 308 17.79 -16.86 15.75
N GLU A 309 18.36 -18.06 15.61
CA GLU A 309 18.02 -19.22 16.44
C GLU A 309 18.27 -18.98 17.94
N GLU A 310 19.33 -18.25 18.28
CA GLU A 310 19.62 -17.93 19.67
C GLU A 310 18.65 -16.90 20.26
N HIS A 311 18.38 -15.79 19.54
CA HIS A 311 17.74 -14.62 20.14
C HIS A 311 16.22 -14.63 19.99
N ILE A 312 15.69 -15.01 18.82
CA ILE A 312 14.26 -14.92 18.52
C ILE A 312 13.42 -15.86 19.38
N PRO A 313 13.79 -17.14 19.58
CA PRO A 313 13.04 -18.02 20.48
C PRO A 313 13.06 -17.57 21.94
N LYS A 314 14.17 -17.00 22.42
CA LYS A 314 14.24 -16.42 23.78
C LYS A 314 13.23 -15.27 23.94
N PHE A 315 13.12 -14.40 22.93
CA PHE A 315 12.14 -13.33 22.91
C PHE A 315 10.70 -13.88 22.93
N PHE A 316 10.35 -14.81 22.03
CA PHE A 316 9.00 -15.37 21.97
C PHE A 316 8.62 -16.10 23.25
N ARG A 317 9.48 -16.98 23.78
CA ARG A 317 9.18 -17.71 25.02
C ARG A 317 8.99 -16.79 26.22
N LYS A 318 9.72 -15.67 26.29
CA LYS A 318 9.61 -14.69 27.37
C LYS A 318 8.31 -13.88 27.28
N ARG A 319 7.96 -13.41 26.08
CA ARG A 319 6.82 -12.50 25.88
C ARG A 319 5.49 -13.24 25.66
N PHE A 320 5.55 -14.42 25.06
CA PHE A 320 4.44 -15.21 24.58
C PHE A 320 4.65 -16.72 24.87
N PRO A 321 4.63 -17.13 26.14
CA PRO A 321 4.94 -18.51 26.55
C PRO A 321 3.99 -19.57 25.97
N GLN A 322 2.79 -19.18 25.53
CA GLN A 322 1.78 -20.03 24.91
C GLN A 322 1.99 -20.28 23.41
N TRP A 323 2.95 -19.61 22.77
CA TRP A 323 3.22 -19.78 21.35
C TRP A 323 3.96 -21.09 21.07
N ILE A 324 3.61 -21.74 19.95
CA ILE A 324 4.15 -23.03 19.55
C ILE A 324 5.29 -22.79 18.56
N GLY A 325 6.48 -23.31 18.88
CA GLY A 325 7.71 -23.02 18.15
C GLY A 325 8.36 -24.22 17.48
N ILE A 326 8.78 -24.05 16.22
CA ILE A 326 9.67 -24.96 15.49
C ILE A 326 11.01 -24.24 15.30
N ILE A 327 12.09 -24.79 15.83
CA ILE A 327 13.39 -24.10 15.93
C ILE A 327 14.49 -25.03 15.41
N GLY A 328 15.35 -24.52 14.52
CA GLY A 328 16.57 -25.22 14.06
C GLY A 328 16.30 -26.50 13.26
N LYS A 329 15.04 -26.76 12.89
CA LYS A 329 14.61 -27.93 12.13
C LYS A 329 13.59 -27.54 11.06
N LYS A 330 13.61 -28.27 9.95
CA LYS A 330 12.60 -28.12 8.89
C LYS A 330 11.23 -28.55 9.44
N PRO A 331 10.18 -27.73 9.29
CA PRO A 331 8.84 -28.11 9.70
C PRO A 331 8.29 -29.21 8.77
N THR A 332 7.45 -30.11 9.28
CA THR A 332 6.70 -31.02 8.41
C THR A 332 5.53 -30.30 7.75
N GLU A 333 5.00 -30.88 6.67
CA GLU A 333 3.85 -30.30 5.98
C GLU A 333 2.63 -30.23 6.93
N GLU A 334 2.41 -31.25 7.78
CA GLU A 334 1.32 -31.28 8.75
C GLU A 334 1.50 -30.21 9.84
N GLU A 335 2.73 -30.00 10.33
CA GLU A 335 3.05 -28.93 11.28
C GLU A 335 2.70 -27.55 10.69
N LEU A 336 3.00 -27.33 9.40
CA LEU A 336 2.67 -26.08 8.70
C LEU A 336 1.18 -25.92 8.44
N ILE A 337 0.49 -26.96 7.98
CA ILE A 337 -0.95 -26.91 7.75
C ILE A 337 -1.67 -26.56 9.06
N LYS A 338 -1.27 -27.18 10.17
CA LYS A 338 -1.80 -26.87 11.50
C LYS A 338 -1.53 -25.41 11.88
N ALA A 339 -0.30 -24.94 11.72
CA ALA A 339 0.07 -23.56 11.98
C ALA A 339 -0.77 -22.57 11.14
N LEU A 340 -1.00 -22.85 9.86
CA LEU A 340 -1.72 -21.98 8.92
C LEU A 340 -3.25 -22.05 9.06
N THR A 341 -3.81 -23.03 9.77
CA THR A 341 -5.27 -23.19 9.86
C THR A 341 -5.82 -23.02 11.28
N GLU A 342 -5.03 -23.36 12.30
CA GLU A 342 -5.46 -23.36 13.70
C GLU A 342 -4.95 -22.17 14.51
N SER A 343 -3.98 -21.41 13.99
CA SER A 343 -3.39 -20.27 14.70
C SER A 343 -4.01 -18.94 14.31
N ASN A 344 -3.77 -17.93 15.14
CA ASN A 344 -4.19 -16.55 14.88
C ASN A 344 -3.06 -15.68 14.32
N THR A 345 -1.81 -15.99 14.68
CA THR A 345 -0.62 -15.39 14.07
C THR A 345 0.39 -16.49 13.73
N TYR A 346 1.00 -16.39 12.57
CA TYR A 346 2.08 -17.25 12.09
C TYR A 346 3.32 -16.40 11.80
N VAL A 347 4.43 -16.70 12.46
CA VAL A 347 5.70 -16.00 12.25
C VAL A 347 6.72 -16.95 11.63
N TYR A 348 7.33 -16.54 10.53
CA TYR A 348 8.39 -17.27 9.88
C TYR A 348 9.68 -16.44 9.89
N CYS A 349 10.77 -17.01 10.41
CA CYS A 349 12.09 -16.40 10.40
C CYS A 349 13.09 -17.36 9.72
N GLY A 350 13.34 -17.15 8.43
CA GLY A 350 14.16 -18.04 7.61
C GLY A 350 14.45 -17.46 6.24
N HIS A 351 14.90 -18.29 5.29
CA HIS A 351 15.09 -17.84 3.90
C HIS A 351 13.76 -17.86 3.13
N GLY A 352 13.56 -16.88 2.25
CA GLY A 352 12.34 -16.79 1.44
C GLY A 352 11.08 -16.59 2.26
N SER A 353 9.97 -17.16 1.79
CA SER A 353 8.64 -17.04 2.39
C SER A 353 8.24 -18.26 3.25
N GLY A 354 9.03 -19.32 3.24
CA GLY A 354 8.65 -20.63 3.80
C GLY A 354 7.88 -21.52 2.81
N SER A 355 7.61 -21.04 1.60
CA SER A 355 6.99 -21.80 0.49
C SER A 355 7.77 -23.08 0.13
N GLN A 356 9.08 -23.14 0.42
CA GLN A 356 9.88 -24.34 0.15
C GLN A 356 9.50 -25.57 1.01
N TYR A 357 8.70 -25.38 2.07
CA TYR A 357 8.34 -26.45 3.00
C TYR A 357 6.91 -26.98 2.81
N ILE A 358 6.13 -26.37 1.92
CA ILE A 358 4.75 -26.78 1.61
C ILE A 358 4.44 -26.41 0.15
N ALA A 359 3.85 -27.34 -0.61
CA ALA A 359 3.56 -27.08 -2.01
C ALA A 359 2.58 -25.90 -2.18
N SER A 360 2.83 -25.02 -3.16
CA SER A 360 2.00 -23.87 -3.48
C SER A 360 0.53 -24.22 -3.72
N GLU A 361 0.27 -25.29 -4.48
CA GLU A 361 -1.10 -25.81 -4.73
C GLU A 361 -1.80 -26.18 -3.42
N ARG A 362 -1.04 -26.69 -2.44
CA ARG A 362 -1.57 -27.05 -1.13
C ARG A 362 -1.98 -25.79 -0.38
N ILE A 363 -1.09 -24.79 -0.28
CA ILE A 363 -1.38 -23.51 0.39
C ILE A 363 -2.64 -22.89 -0.21
N GLN A 364 -2.72 -22.76 -1.53
CA GLN A 364 -3.84 -22.13 -2.24
C GLN A 364 -5.20 -22.79 -1.96
N ARG A 365 -5.23 -24.07 -1.59
CA ARG A 365 -6.44 -24.81 -1.22
C ARG A 365 -6.79 -24.72 0.26
N LEU A 366 -5.90 -24.22 1.10
CA LEU A 366 -6.16 -24.00 2.51
C LEU A 366 -6.98 -22.73 2.71
N LYS A 367 -7.83 -22.73 3.74
CA LYS A 367 -8.41 -21.51 4.29
C LYS A 367 -7.46 -20.98 5.36
N VAL A 368 -6.44 -20.24 4.95
CA VAL A 368 -5.42 -19.77 5.87
C VAL A 368 -6.01 -18.68 6.76
N LYS A 369 -5.99 -18.93 8.07
CA LYS A 369 -6.58 -18.08 9.11
C LYS A 369 -5.63 -17.03 9.69
N PRO A 370 -4.36 -17.35 10.02
CA PRO A 370 -3.54 -16.46 10.80
C PRO A 370 -3.11 -15.23 9.99
N LEU A 371 -2.82 -14.16 10.74
CA LEU A 371 -1.96 -13.11 10.25
C LEU A 371 -0.55 -13.67 10.10
N GLN A 372 0.04 -13.53 8.92
CA GLN A 372 1.37 -14.04 8.66
C GLN A 372 2.42 -12.93 8.74
N MET A 373 3.57 -13.23 9.33
CA MET A 373 4.75 -12.38 9.39
C MET A 373 5.94 -13.16 8.85
N LEU A 374 6.37 -12.88 7.61
CA LEU A 374 7.39 -13.68 6.91
C LEU A 374 8.75 -12.96 6.86
N PHE A 375 9.49 -13.02 7.96
CA PHE A 375 10.83 -12.45 8.10
C PHE A 375 11.89 -13.27 7.35
N GLY A 376 11.89 -13.16 6.03
CA GLY A 376 12.90 -13.78 5.17
C GLY A 376 13.23 -12.93 3.95
N CYS A 377 14.43 -13.14 3.40
CA CYS A 377 14.87 -12.39 2.22
C CYS A 377 13.92 -12.60 1.05
N SER A 378 13.45 -11.49 0.44
CA SER A 378 12.61 -11.51 -0.77
C SER A 378 11.31 -12.30 -0.62
N SER A 379 10.77 -12.43 0.60
CA SER A 379 9.54 -13.18 0.89
C SER A 379 8.28 -12.61 0.21
N VAL A 380 8.29 -11.33 -0.18
CA VAL A 380 7.22 -10.66 -0.97
C VAL A 380 7.62 -10.28 -2.37
N ALA A 381 8.86 -10.56 -2.79
CA ALA A 381 9.34 -10.06 -4.06
C ALA A 381 8.57 -10.71 -5.23
N LEU A 382 8.03 -9.86 -6.10
CA LEU A 382 7.50 -10.30 -7.39
C LEU A 382 8.65 -10.61 -8.35
N LYS A 383 8.45 -11.64 -9.17
CA LYS A 383 9.35 -12.08 -10.24
C LYS A 383 8.81 -11.54 -11.55
N ASP A 384 9.60 -10.66 -12.17
CA ASP A 384 9.33 -10.16 -13.51
C ASP A 384 9.92 -11.11 -14.56
N LEU A 385 9.07 -11.69 -15.40
CA LEU A 385 9.47 -12.54 -16.52
C LEU A 385 9.49 -11.79 -17.87
N GLY A 386 9.63 -10.46 -17.87
CA GLY A 386 9.85 -9.72 -19.11
C GLY A 386 8.61 -9.55 -19.99
N GLY A 387 7.41 -9.58 -19.39
CA GLY A 387 6.14 -9.43 -20.11
C GLY A 387 5.63 -10.71 -20.79
N HIS A 388 6.29 -11.85 -20.60
CA HIS A 388 5.74 -13.15 -21.01
C HIS A 388 4.49 -13.55 -20.23
N THR A 389 4.43 -13.15 -18.96
CA THR A 389 3.32 -13.34 -18.03
C THR A 389 3.26 -12.14 -17.09
N GLU A 390 2.14 -11.99 -16.37
CA GLU A 390 2.06 -11.12 -15.19
C GLU A 390 3.14 -11.50 -14.17
N MET A 391 3.53 -10.55 -13.32
CA MET A 391 4.51 -10.84 -12.29
C MET A 391 3.88 -11.75 -11.22
N TYR A 392 4.70 -12.61 -10.62
CA TYR A 392 4.23 -13.51 -9.57
C TYR A 392 5.25 -13.64 -8.46
N GLY A 393 4.78 -13.96 -7.25
CA GLY A 393 5.64 -14.21 -6.10
C GLY A 393 4.93 -15.04 -5.06
N ASP A 394 5.71 -15.62 -4.15
CA ASP A 394 5.19 -16.52 -3.11
C ASP A 394 4.10 -15.87 -2.25
N VAL A 395 4.18 -14.54 -2.04
CA VAL A 395 3.17 -13.76 -1.32
C VAL A 395 1.78 -13.87 -1.95
N MET A 396 1.68 -14.07 -3.27
CA MET A 396 0.40 -14.25 -3.96
C MET A 396 -0.24 -15.59 -3.60
N GLU A 397 0.54 -16.64 -3.39
CA GLU A 397 0.03 -17.97 -2.99
C GLU A 397 -0.66 -17.87 -1.63
N PHE A 398 0.01 -17.16 -0.71
CA PHE A 398 -0.58 -16.79 0.55
C PHE A 398 -1.77 -15.87 0.33
N ALA A 399 -1.70 -14.80 -0.47
CA ALA A 399 -2.83 -13.90 -0.67
C ALA A 399 -4.09 -14.57 -1.24
N ILE A 400 -3.93 -15.61 -2.08
CA ILE A 400 -5.03 -16.43 -2.59
C ILE A 400 -5.66 -17.27 -1.48
N ALA A 401 -4.83 -17.86 -0.62
CA ALA A 401 -5.26 -18.74 0.48
C ALA A 401 -5.69 -18.00 1.75
N CYS A 402 -5.13 -16.82 1.95
CA CYS A 402 -5.13 -16.03 3.18
C CYS A 402 -6.06 -14.85 3.06
N ARG A 403 -6.30 -14.28 4.24
CA ARG A 403 -7.08 -13.05 4.38
C ARG A 403 -6.26 -11.82 4.80
N LEU A 404 -4.96 -11.93 5.11
CA LEU A 404 -4.00 -10.82 5.32
C LEU A 404 -2.56 -11.35 5.48
N VAL A 405 -1.55 -10.66 4.94
CA VAL A 405 -0.10 -10.97 5.10
C VAL A 405 0.63 -9.69 5.49
N ILE A 406 1.45 -9.72 6.55
CA ILE A 406 2.37 -8.62 6.93
C ILE A 406 3.79 -9.05 6.59
N ASN A 407 4.58 -8.12 6.06
CA ASN A 407 5.95 -8.42 5.70
C ASN A 407 6.89 -7.21 5.80
N LEU A 408 8.19 -7.50 5.77
CA LEU A 408 9.23 -6.52 5.51
C LEU A 408 9.40 -6.42 3.98
N ILE A 409 9.27 -5.20 3.45
CA ILE A 409 9.56 -4.87 2.04
C ILE A 409 11.06 -4.59 1.90
#